data_AF-A0A8T6P7P0-F1
#
_entry.id   AF-A0A8T6P7P0-F1
#
_cell.length_a   1.000
_cell.length_b   1.000
_cell.length_c   1.000
_cell.angle_alpha   90.00
_cell.angle_beta   90.00
_cell.angle_gamma   90.00
#
_symmetry.space_group_name_H-M   'P 1'
#
loop_
_entity.id
_entity.type
_entity.pdbx_description
1 polymer ?
#
loop_
_entity_poly.entity_id
_entity_poly.type
_entity_poly.pdbx_seq_one_letter_code
_entity_poly.pdbx_strand_id
1 'polypeptide(L)'
;RVLELPGGGIAPTEDPLAAAQRELLEETGYTAPKWQPLGAYTVDANRDYGRCYGYLAWHAQQSAEPDDMDLGQGRVVRLRPDDLRRRWLAGDFPVLPSTAIIGLALAHLDKRTFESS
;
A
#
# COMPACT_ATOMS: atom_id res chain seq x y z
N ARG A 1 -2.89 -18.55 -0.91
CA ARG A 1 -3.42 -17.34 -1.59
C ARG A 1 -2.45 -16.22 -1.28
N VAL A 2 -2.08 -15.44 -2.30
CA VAL A 2 -1.15 -14.32 -2.19
C VAL A 2 -1.87 -13.11 -1.58
N LEU A 3 -1.17 -12.33 -0.76
CA LEU A 3 -1.62 -11.02 -0.29
C LEU A 3 -0.84 -9.91 -1.00
N GLU A 4 -1.53 -8.81 -1.26
CA GLU A 4 -0.97 -7.66 -1.95
C GLU A 4 -1.50 -6.36 -1.30
N LEU A 5 -0.72 -5.29 -1.38
CA LEU A 5 -1.20 -3.95 -1.06
C LEU A 5 -2.04 -3.39 -2.22
N PRO A 6 -3.01 -2.51 -1.96
CA PRO A 6 -3.67 -1.83 -3.05
C PRO A 6 -2.67 -0.93 -3.79
N GLY A 7 -2.76 -0.89 -5.11
CA GLY A 7 -1.89 -0.07 -5.94
C GLY A 7 -1.70 -0.56 -7.36
N GLY A 8 -1.57 0.40 -8.26
CA GLY A 8 -1.46 0.15 -9.69
C GLY A 8 -0.56 1.16 -10.41
N GLY A 9 -0.84 1.32 -11.71
CA GLY A 9 -0.06 2.17 -12.60
C GLY A 9 -0.29 3.66 -12.32
N ILE A 10 0.70 4.48 -12.67
CA ILE A 10 0.57 5.93 -12.69
C ILE A 10 0.29 6.34 -14.15
N ALA A 11 -0.83 7.01 -14.39
CA ALA A 11 -1.19 7.49 -15.72
C ALA A 11 -0.19 8.59 -16.19
N PRO A 12 -0.06 8.83 -17.50
CA PRO A 12 0.82 9.89 -18.01
C PRO A 12 0.52 11.23 -17.33
N THR A 13 1.55 11.85 -16.74
CA THR A 13 1.47 13.14 -16.01
C THR A 13 0.68 13.12 -14.70
N GLU A 14 0.17 11.97 -14.26
CA GLU A 14 -0.50 11.82 -12.96
C GLU A 14 0.51 11.95 -11.81
N ASP A 15 0.12 12.69 -10.77
CA ASP A 15 0.91 12.78 -9.54
C ASP A 15 0.89 11.42 -8.80
N PRO A 16 2.02 10.90 -8.31
CA PRO A 16 2.05 9.58 -7.66
C PRO A 16 1.15 9.45 -6.42
N LEU A 17 0.90 10.53 -5.68
CA LEU A 17 -0.04 10.50 -4.56
C LEU A 17 -1.49 10.43 -5.07
N ALA A 18 -1.80 11.15 -6.14
CA ALA A 18 -3.12 11.08 -6.78
C ALA A 18 -3.41 9.66 -7.30
N ALA A 19 -2.43 9.01 -7.93
CA ALA A 19 -2.54 7.61 -8.34
C ALA A 19 -2.81 6.70 -7.13
N ALA A 20 -2.01 6.80 -6.06
CA ALA A 20 -2.20 5.98 -4.86
C ALA A 20 -3.58 6.19 -4.20
N GLN A 21 -4.11 7.41 -4.23
CA GLN A 21 -5.46 7.73 -3.71
C GLN A 21 -6.56 7.12 -4.57
N ARG A 22 -6.41 7.18 -5.90
CA ARG A 22 -7.33 6.59 -6.87
C ARG A 22 -7.37 5.06 -6.70
N GLU A 23 -6.22 4.40 -6.74
CA GLU A 23 -6.09 2.94 -6.62
C GLU A 23 -6.65 2.44 -5.27
N LEU A 24 -6.41 3.15 -4.15
CA LEU A 24 -7.01 2.79 -2.87
C LEU A 24 -8.54 2.81 -2.94
N LEU A 25 -9.12 3.82 -3.59
CA LEU A 25 -10.57 3.95 -3.72
C LEU A 25 -11.13 2.89 -4.68
N GLU A 26 -10.52 2.70 -5.85
CA GLU A 26 -10.98 1.75 -6.88
C GLU A 26 -10.91 0.31 -6.36
N GLU A 27 -9.75 -0.14 -5.84
CA GLU A 27 -9.58 -1.54 -5.44
C GLU A 27 -10.21 -1.89 -4.10
N THR A 28 -10.45 -0.90 -3.21
CA THR A 28 -10.88 -1.19 -1.84
C THR A 28 -12.11 -0.43 -1.37
N GLY A 29 -12.48 0.66 -2.04
CA GLY A 29 -13.54 1.56 -1.59
C GLY A 29 -13.14 2.51 -0.45
N TYR A 30 -11.85 2.56 -0.07
CA TYR A 30 -11.38 3.40 1.05
C TYR A 30 -10.83 4.75 0.56
N THR A 31 -11.07 5.78 1.36
CA THR A 31 -10.38 7.08 1.28
C THR A 31 -9.69 7.40 2.59
N ALA A 32 -8.70 8.27 2.57
CA ALA A 32 -7.98 8.70 3.77
C ALA A 32 -7.68 10.20 3.73
N PRO A 33 -7.87 10.92 4.85
CA PRO A 33 -7.61 12.36 4.92
C PRO A 33 -6.12 12.72 5.05
N LYS A 34 -5.26 11.77 5.41
CA LYS A 34 -3.84 12.04 5.66
C LYS A 34 -2.97 10.97 5.02
N TRP A 35 -1.99 11.40 4.26
CA TRP A 35 -1.07 10.54 3.53
C TRP A 35 0.36 10.88 3.91
N GLN A 36 1.17 9.87 4.20
CA GLN A 36 2.57 10.02 4.54
C GLN A 36 3.42 9.27 3.50
N PRO A 37 4.33 9.95 2.78
CA PRO A 37 5.20 9.27 1.84
C PRO A 37 6.17 8.35 2.59
N LEU A 38 6.31 7.12 2.11
CA LEU A 38 7.27 6.14 2.61
C LEU A 38 8.53 6.08 1.74
N GLY A 39 8.48 6.62 0.52
CA GLY A 39 9.63 6.77 -0.37
C GLY A 39 9.28 6.50 -1.82
N ALA A 40 10.28 6.70 -2.70
CA ALA A 40 10.22 6.36 -4.11
C ALA A 40 11.43 5.48 -4.44
N TYR A 41 11.18 4.28 -4.96
CA TYR A 41 12.20 3.25 -5.13
C TYR A 41 12.22 2.73 -6.56
N THR A 42 13.42 2.51 -7.08
CA THR A 42 13.61 1.82 -8.37
C THR A 42 13.37 0.33 -8.17
N VAL A 43 12.48 -0.26 -8.97
CA VAL A 43 12.10 -1.68 -8.86
C VAL A 43 13.09 -2.57 -9.60
N ASP A 44 13.50 -2.19 -10.82
CA ASP A 44 14.56 -2.87 -11.57
C ASP A 44 15.59 -1.87 -12.11
N ALA A 45 16.70 -1.74 -11.38
CA ALA A 45 17.78 -0.81 -11.71
C ALA A 45 18.55 -1.18 -12.98
N ASN A 46 18.53 -2.46 -13.39
CA ASN A 46 19.29 -2.92 -14.55
C ASN A 46 18.54 -2.70 -15.88
N ARG A 47 17.23 -2.45 -15.81
CA ARG A 47 16.39 -2.27 -17.00
C ARG A 47 15.82 -0.86 -17.12
N ASP A 48 16.10 0.05 -16.17
CA ASP A 48 15.45 1.36 -16.07
C ASP A 48 13.91 1.24 -16.00
N TYR A 49 13.41 0.13 -15.44
CA TYR A 49 11.98 -0.16 -15.37
C TYR A 49 11.44 0.06 -13.96
N GLY A 50 10.48 0.99 -13.88
CA GLY A 50 9.53 1.13 -12.79
C GLY A 50 10.08 1.86 -11.57
N ARG A 51 9.48 3.01 -11.27
CA ARG A 51 9.54 3.60 -9.92
C ARG A 51 8.29 3.20 -9.17
N CYS A 52 8.46 2.68 -7.97
CA CYS A 52 7.37 2.44 -7.03
C CYS A 52 7.36 3.53 -5.97
N TYR A 53 6.17 4.08 -5.69
CA TYR A 53 5.96 5.11 -4.68
C TYR A 53 5.11 4.52 -3.57
N GLY A 54 5.64 4.51 -2.35
CA GLY A 54 4.95 3.97 -1.18
C GLY A 54 4.32 5.07 -0.34
N TYR A 55 3.11 4.83 0.15
CA TYR A 55 2.42 5.74 1.06
C TYR A 55 1.76 5.00 2.23
N LEU A 56 1.71 5.68 3.38
CA LEU A 56 0.89 5.28 4.53
C LEU A 56 -0.33 6.20 4.62
N ALA A 57 -1.51 5.63 4.38
CA ALA A 57 -2.79 6.31 4.45
C ALA A 57 -3.38 6.20 5.87
N TRP A 58 -3.52 7.34 6.56
CA TRP A 58 -3.98 7.43 7.94
C TRP A 58 -5.47 7.77 8.00
N HIS A 59 -6.15 7.16 8.99
CA HIS A 59 -7.59 7.33 9.21
C HIS A 59 -8.42 6.94 7.98
N ALA A 60 -8.01 5.86 7.31
CA ALA A 60 -8.72 5.36 6.15
C ALA A 60 -10.13 4.90 6.55
N GLN A 61 -11.12 5.30 5.77
CA GLN A 61 -12.53 4.97 5.96
C GLN A 61 -13.11 4.46 4.65
N GLN A 62 -13.98 3.46 4.73
CA GLN A 62 -14.70 2.99 3.56
C GLN A 62 -15.74 4.04 3.17
N SER A 63 -15.62 4.56 1.96
CA SER A 63 -16.52 5.57 1.37
C SER A 63 -17.28 5.06 0.15
N ALA A 64 -16.89 3.89 -0.38
CA ALA A 64 -17.54 3.21 -1.49
C ALA A 64 -17.37 1.68 -1.36
N GLU A 65 -18.07 0.94 -2.22
CA GLU A 65 -17.73 -0.46 -2.46
C GLU A 65 -16.51 -0.54 -3.42
N PRO A 66 -15.67 -1.59 -3.33
CA PRO A 66 -14.63 -1.84 -4.32
C PRO A 66 -15.18 -1.94 -5.74
N ASP A 67 -14.42 -1.48 -6.72
CA ASP A 67 -14.68 -1.76 -8.13
C ASP A 67 -14.26 -3.21 -8.44
N ASP A 68 -15.26 -4.06 -8.70
CA ASP A 68 -15.05 -5.48 -9.04
C ASP A 68 -14.18 -5.67 -10.28
N MET A 69 -14.14 -4.69 -11.21
CA MET A 69 -13.28 -4.79 -12.39
C MET A 69 -11.80 -4.64 -12.06
N ASP A 70 -11.48 -3.81 -11.07
CA ASP A 70 -10.11 -3.48 -10.69
C ASP A 70 -9.57 -4.48 -9.67
N LEU A 71 -10.39 -4.82 -8.66
CA LEU A 71 -10.06 -5.86 -7.68
C LEU A 71 -10.00 -7.27 -8.29
N GLY A 72 -10.66 -7.48 -9.43
CA GLY A 72 -10.72 -8.75 -10.15
C GLY A 72 -11.36 -9.87 -9.32
N GLN A 73 -10.64 -11.00 -9.17
CA GLN A 73 -11.10 -12.12 -8.32
C GLN A 73 -10.63 -12.00 -6.85
N GLY A 74 -10.04 -10.85 -6.50
CA GLY A 74 -9.54 -10.54 -5.17
C GLY A 74 -10.64 -10.32 -4.14
N ARG A 75 -10.23 -10.07 -2.90
CA ARG A 75 -11.12 -9.52 -1.86
C ARG A 75 -10.31 -8.65 -0.93
N VAL A 76 -10.92 -7.57 -0.46
CA VAL A 76 -10.30 -6.71 0.55
C VAL A 76 -10.20 -7.48 1.87
N VAL A 77 -8.98 -7.54 2.42
CA VAL A 77 -8.74 -8.08 3.76
C VAL A 77 -8.17 -7.01 4.65
N ARG A 78 -8.71 -6.89 5.86
CA ARG A 78 -8.23 -5.96 6.89
C ARG A 78 -7.39 -6.73 7.89
N LEU A 79 -6.16 -6.30 8.09
CA LEU A 79 -5.22 -6.90 9.02
C LEU A 79 -4.89 -5.90 10.12
N ARG A 80 -4.82 -6.37 11.36
CA ARG A 80 -4.20 -5.60 12.44
C ARG A 80 -2.68 -5.55 12.22
N PRO A 81 -1.97 -4.53 12.73
CA PRO A 81 -0.52 -4.40 12.54
C PRO A 81 0.27 -5.67 12.91
N ASP A 82 -0.09 -6.35 14.00
CA ASP A 82 0.56 -7.60 14.41
C ASP A 82 0.31 -8.75 13.43
N ASP A 83 -0.91 -8.86 12.90
CA ASP A 83 -1.28 -9.88 11.92
C ASP A 83 -0.60 -9.60 10.57
N LEU A 84 -0.50 -8.33 10.16
CA LEU A 84 0.27 -7.89 9.00
C LEU A 84 1.74 -8.28 9.15
N ARG A 85 2.36 -7.95 10.29
CA ARG A 85 3.78 -8.29 10.57
C ARG A 85 4.02 -9.79 10.51
N ARG A 86 3.15 -10.60 11.13
CA ARG A 86 3.26 -12.07 11.11
C ARG A 86 3.20 -12.63 9.69
N ARG A 87 2.22 -12.20 8.89
CA ARG A 87 2.03 -12.67 7.51
C ARG A 87 3.13 -12.19 6.58
N TRP A 88 3.58 -10.95 6.75
CA TRP A 88 4.72 -10.39 6.03
C TRP A 88 5.99 -11.22 6.25
N LEU A 89 6.34 -11.53 7.51
CA LEU A 89 7.47 -12.39 7.84
C LEU A 89 7.33 -13.83 7.35
N ALA A 90 6.09 -14.31 7.19
CA ALA A 90 5.81 -15.64 6.63
C ALA A 90 5.94 -15.69 5.09
N GLY A 91 6.13 -14.55 4.42
CA GLY A 91 6.25 -14.48 2.97
C GLY A 91 4.92 -14.45 2.22
N ASP A 92 3.81 -14.10 2.88
CA ASP A 92 2.48 -14.02 2.25
C ASP A 92 2.37 -12.89 1.19
N PHE A 93 3.34 -11.97 1.15
CA PHE A 93 3.44 -10.84 0.22
C PHE A 93 4.67 -11.00 -0.69
N PRO A 94 4.55 -11.75 -1.81
CA PRO A 94 5.68 -12.13 -2.66
C PRO A 94 6.12 -11.04 -3.65
N VAL A 95 5.46 -9.87 -3.65
CA VAL A 95 5.83 -8.73 -4.50
C VAL A 95 6.82 -7.83 -3.77
N LEU A 96 8.00 -7.65 -4.37
CA LEU A 96 9.14 -6.99 -3.73
C LEU A 96 8.87 -5.52 -3.34
N PRO A 97 8.27 -4.67 -4.20
CA PRO A 97 7.91 -3.32 -3.77
C PRO A 97 6.98 -3.30 -2.56
N SER A 98 5.97 -4.16 -2.56
CA SER A 98 4.98 -4.25 -1.49
C SER A 98 5.57 -4.72 -0.18
N THR A 99 6.44 -5.75 -0.23
CA THR A 99 7.12 -6.24 0.97
C THR A 99 8.02 -5.17 1.60
N ALA A 100 8.70 -4.36 0.78
CA ALA A 100 9.49 -3.22 1.25
C ALA A 100 8.60 -2.12 1.87
N ILE A 101 7.49 -1.76 1.21
CA ILE A 101 6.55 -0.74 1.69
C ILE A 101 5.91 -1.16 3.02
N ILE A 102 5.53 -2.43 3.18
CA ILE A 102 5.00 -2.97 4.46
C ILE A 102 6.03 -2.80 5.58
N GLY A 103 7.30 -3.14 5.33
CA GLY A 103 8.37 -2.96 6.31
C GLY A 103 8.55 -1.49 6.74
N LEU A 104 8.54 -0.57 5.77
CA LEU A 104 8.63 0.88 6.03
C LEU A 104 7.41 1.40 6.79
N ALA A 105 6.21 0.92 6.47
CA ALA A 105 4.98 1.29 7.16
C ALA A 105 5.03 0.82 8.62
N LEU A 106 5.37 -0.45 8.88
CA LEU A 106 5.52 -1.01 10.23
C LEU A 106 6.55 -0.24 11.06
N ALA A 107 7.70 0.12 10.47
CA ALA A 107 8.71 0.93 11.16
C ALA A 107 8.19 2.32 11.56
N HIS A 108 7.30 2.94 10.77
CA HIS A 108 6.66 4.21 11.13
C HIS A 108 5.61 4.05 12.24
N LEU A 109 4.89 2.93 12.25
CA LEU A 109 3.95 2.61 13.34
C LEU A 109 4.71 2.45 14.67
N ASP A 110 5.81 1.72 14.66
CA ASP A 110 6.62 1.45 15.86
C ASP A 110 7.20 2.74 16.46
N LYS A 111 7.73 3.65 15.62
CA LYS A 111 8.24 4.96 16.07
C LYS A 111 7.18 5.79 16.78
N ARG A 112 5.95 5.80 16.25
CA ARG A 112 4.83 6.56 16.85
C ARG A 112 4.40 6.01 18.20
N THR A 113 4.40 4.70 18.38
CA THR A 113 4.10 4.08 19.68
C THR A 113 5.14 4.48 20.72
N PHE A 114 6.42 4.53 20.33
CA PHE A 114 7.49 4.97 21.22
C PHE A 114 7.38 6.44 21.62
N GLU A 115 7.08 7.34 20.66
CA GLU A 115 6.93 8.78 20.93
C GLU A 115 5.67 9.16 21.74
N SER A 116 4.69 8.25 21.82
CA SER A 116 3.42 8.48 22.55
C SER A 116 3.37 7.80 23.93
N SER A 117 4.46 7.14 24.34
CA SER A 117 4.61 6.45 25.63
C SER A 117 5.51 7.25 26.58
#